data_AF-A0A1A8Q3X6-F1
#
_entry.id   AF-A0A1A8Q3X6-F1
#
_cell.length_a   1.000
_cell.length_b   1.000
_cell.length_c   1.000
_cell.angle_alpha   90.00
_cell.angle_beta   90.00
_cell.angle_gamma   90.00
#
_symmetry.space_group_name_H-M   'P 1'
#
loop_
_entity.id
_entity.type
_entity.pdbx_description
1 polymer ?
#
loop_
_entity_poly.entity_id
_entity_poly.type
_entity_poly.pdbx_seq_one_letter_code
_entity_poly.pdbx_strand_id
1 'polypeptide(L)'
;PSDAMFVDVLHTDMNSFGLRGAHGHVDFYANGGADQPGCPKTIFAGKSYFVCDHQRSVFLFLCSLNQTCQLTGYPCSSYGRFLDGQCLQCEAFKPASCPVLGYNMSQWRDVLVRLGQTKVFFSTTSSLP
;
A
#
# COMPACT_ATOMS: atom_id res chain seq x y z
N PRO A 1 -11.44 6.10 -8.90
CA PRO A 1 -11.83 4.69 -9.15
C PRO A 1 -12.64 4.41 -10.44
N SER A 2 -13.23 5.40 -11.13
CA SER A 2 -14.11 5.16 -12.30
C SER A 2 -13.40 4.80 -13.61
N ASP A 3 -12.08 4.90 -13.66
CA ASP A 3 -11.30 4.76 -14.91
C ASP A 3 -11.20 3.30 -15.39
N ALA A 4 -11.51 2.33 -14.53
CA ALA A 4 -11.55 0.91 -14.85
C ALA A 4 -12.60 0.18 -14.00
N MET A 5 -12.91 -1.07 -14.35
CA MET A 5 -13.82 -1.93 -13.57
C MET A 5 -13.32 -2.17 -12.14
N PHE A 6 -12.01 -2.14 -11.94
CA PHE A 6 -11.36 -2.21 -10.64
C PHE A 6 -10.02 -1.48 -10.73
N VAL A 7 -9.64 -0.81 -9.65
CA VAL A 7 -8.43 0.02 -9.55
C VAL A 7 -7.88 -0.19 -8.15
N ASP A 8 -6.68 -0.73 -8.05
CA ASP A 8 -5.88 -0.77 -6.83
C ASP A 8 -4.68 0.17 -6.98
N VAL A 9 -4.29 0.80 -5.88
CA VAL A 9 -3.21 1.81 -5.87
C VAL A 9 -2.24 1.47 -4.76
N LEU A 10 -0.94 1.53 -5.05
CA LEU A 10 0.13 1.39 -4.07
C LEU A 10 0.84 2.74 -3.88
N HIS A 11 0.77 3.25 -2.66
CA HIS A 11 1.40 4.51 -2.24
C HIS A 11 2.69 4.24 -1.50
N THR A 12 3.79 4.83 -1.98
CA THR A 12 5.11 4.75 -1.32
C THR A 12 5.88 6.07 -1.30
N ASP A 13 5.31 7.17 -1.81
CA ASP A 13 6.00 8.47 -1.91
C ASP A 13 5.03 9.66 -2.05
N MET A 14 3.92 9.67 -1.31
CA MET A 14 2.89 10.71 -1.46
C MET A 14 3.32 12.13 -1.03
N ASN A 15 4.45 12.26 -0.36
CA ASN A 15 5.02 13.53 0.08
C ASN A 15 6.01 14.13 -0.94
N SER A 16 6.38 13.39 -1.99
CA SER A 16 7.24 13.88 -3.08
C SER A 16 6.65 13.58 -4.46
N PHE A 17 7.03 12.49 -5.14
CA PHE A 17 6.62 12.22 -6.53
C PHE A 17 5.27 11.51 -6.67
N GLY A 18 4.76 10.92 -5.59
CA GLY A 18 3.45 10.28 -5.55
C GLY A 18 2.29 11.26 -5.35
N LEU A 19 1.06 10.76 -5.49
CA LEU A 19 -0.17 11.53 -5.32
C LEU A 19 -0.79 11.27 -3.95
N ARG A 20 -1.09 12.33 -3.20
CA ARG A 20 -1.87 12.24 -1.95
C ARG A 20 -3.33 11.89 -2.23
N GLY A 21 -3.98 11.28 -1.25
CA GLY A 21 -5.41 10.94 -1.31
C GLY A 21 -5.64 9.48 -1.65
N ALA A 22 -6.90 9.14 -1.95
CA ALA A 22 -7.32 7.82 -2.39
C ALA A 22 -7.78 7.92 -3.84
N HIS A 23 -7.26 7.04 -4.70
CA HIS A 23 -7.50 7.07 -6.14
C HIS A 23 -8.08 5.76 -6.68
N GLY A 24 -8.00 4.68 -5.90
CA GLY A 24 -8.52 3.36 -6.24
C GLY A 24 -9.82 3.00 -5.54
N HIS A 25 -10.29 1.79 -5.83
CA HIS A 25 -11.24 1.05 -5.01
C HIS A 25 -10.57 0.57 -3.71
N VAL A 26 -9.27 0.26 -3.80
CA VAL A 26 -8.39 0.06 -2.66
C VAL A 26 -7.10 0.82 -2.85
N ASP A 27 -6.66 1.49 -1.80
CA ASP A 27 -5.40 2.22 -1.74
C ASP A 27 -4.56 1.61 -0.61
N PHE A 28 -3.45 1.00 -1.01
CA PHE A 28 -2.44 0.41 -0.14
C PHE A 28 -1.39 1.46 0.22
N TYR A 29 -1.17 1.69 1.51
CA TYR A 29 -0.20 2.66 2.02
C TYR A 29 0.94 1.92 2.74
N ALA A 30 2.01 1.62 2.01
CA ALA A 30 3.17 0.94 2.58
C ALA A 30 3.92 1.90 3.51
N ASN A 31 4.09 1.52 4.78
CA ASN A 31 4.74 2.35 5.80
C ASN A 31 4.08 3.75 5.94
N GLY A 32 2.76 3.82 5.72
CA GLY A 32 2.01 5.09 5.71
C GLY A 32 1.98 5.78 4.34
N GLY A 33 2.71 5.26 3.36
CA GLY A 33 2.72 5.68 1.96
C GLY A 33 3.52 6.94 1.65
N ALA A 34 4.35 7.38 2.60
CA ALA A 34 5.30 8.48 2.45
C ALA A 34 6.72 7.90 2.54
N ASP A 35 7.48 8.19 3.60
CA ASP A 35 8.86 7.77 3.72
C ASP A 35 9.00 6.25 3.97
N GLN A 36 9.77 5.58 3.12
CA GLN A 36 9.99 4.14 3.17
C GLN A 36 11.25 3.82 3.98
N PRO A 37 11.22 2.75 4.81
CA PRO A 37 12.40 2.29 5.50
C PRO A 37 13.54 1.96 4.51
N GLY A 38 14.77 2.35 4.87
CA GLY A 38 15.96 2.14 4.04
C GLY A 38 16.25 3.26 3.03
N CYS A 39 15.32 4.19 2.81
CA CYS A 39 15.57 5.33 1.92
C CYS A 39 16.37 6.45 2.61
N PRO A 40 17.32 7.08 1.90
CA PRO A 40 18.13 8.16 2.48
C PRO A 40 17.29 9.37 2.87
N LYS A 41 17.63 10.01 3.98
CA LYS A 41 16.91 11.19 4.50
C LYS A 41 17.60 12.53 4.19
N THR A 42 18.66 12.51 3.39
CA THR A 42 19.52 13.67 3.15
C THR A 42 19.87 13.81 1.67
N ILE A 43 19.84 15.05 1.19
CA ILE A 43 20.21 15.44 -0.19
C ILE A 43 21.63 15.02 -0.58
N PHE A 44 22.53 14.82 0.40
CA PHE A 44 23.90 14.37 0.14
C PHE A 44 23.96 12.93 -0.42
N ALA A 45 22.88 12.16 -0.30
CA ALA A 45 22.74 10.86 -0.96
C ALA A 45 22.40 10.96 -2.47
N GLY A 46 22.36 12.17 -3.02
CA GLY A 46 22.16 12.42 -4.45
C GLY A 46 20.80 11.91 -4.94
N LYS A 47 20.78 11.25 -6.11
CA LYS A 47 19.53 10.77 -6.74
C LYS A 47 18.70 9.85 -5.83
N SER A 48 19.36 9.07 -4.97
CA SER A 48 18.69 8.10 -4.09
C SER A 48 17.76 8.80 -3.10
N TYR A 49 18.11 9.99 -2.63
CA TYR A 49 17.26 10.80 -1.75
C TYR A 49 15.89 11.13 -2.36
N PHE A 50 15.82 11.31 -3.68
CA PHE A 50 14.58 11.69 -4.35
C PHE A 50 13.79 10.48 -4.84
N VAL A 51 14.46 9.43 -5.29
CA VAL A 51 13.84 8.37 -6.10
C VAL A 51 13.54 7.10 -5.30
N CYS A 52 14.22 6.90 -4.15
CA CYS A 52 14.13 5.64 -3.41
C CYS A 52 12.71 5.30 -2.97
N ASP A 53 12.01 6.25 -2.33
CA ASP A 53 10.63 6.08 -1.86
C ASP A 53 9.69 5.78 -3.03
N HIS A 54 9.84 6.54 -4.12
CA HIS A 54 9.04 6.36 -5.33
C HIS A 54 9.22 4.97 -5.97
N GLN A 55 10.48 4.51 -6.09
CA GLN A 55 10.80 3.20 -6.66
C GLN A 55 10.38 2.02 -5.77
N ARG A 56 10.16 2.24 -4.47
CA ARG A 56 9.71 1.18 -3.55
C ARG A 56 8.42 0.51 -4.03
N SER A 57 7.52 1.27 -4.65
CA SER A 57 6.28 0.74 -5.26
C SER A 57 6.56 -0.41 -6.24
N VAL A 58 7.55 -0.25 -7.12
CA VAL A 58 7.96 -1.26 -8.10
C VAL A 58 8.46 -2.52 -7.42
N PHE A 59 9.34 -2.38 -6.42
CA PHE A 59 9.92 -3.53 -5.73
C PHE A 59 8.87 -4.32 -4.93
N LEU A 60 7.95 -3.64 -4.25
CA LEU A 60 6.87 -4.30 -3.52
C LEU A 60 5.89 -5.01 -4.47
N PHE A 61 5.58 -4.41 -5.62
CA PHE A 61 4.74 -5.05 -6.62
C PHE A 61 5.42 -6.29 -7.22
N LEU A 62 6.69 -6.19 -7.62
CA LEU A 62 7.46 -7.34 -8.13
C LEU A 62 7.55 -8.48 -7.13
N CYS A 63 7.78 -8.15 -5.85
CA CYS A 63 7.79 -9.14 -4.79
C CYS A 63 6.44 -9.87 -4.62
N SER A 64 5.35 -9.12 -4.69
CA SER A 64 4.00 -9.71 -4.64
C SER A 64 3.71 -10.60 -5.86
N LEU A 65 4.20 -10.23 -7.04
CA LEU A 65 4.08 -11.00 -8.27
C LEU A 65 4.86 -12.32 -8.17
N ASN A 66 6.08 -12.24 -7.66
CA ASN A 66 6.98 -13.39 -7.48
C ASN A 66 6.64 -14.24 -6.24
N GLN A 67 5.65 -13.81 -5.45
CA GLN A 67 5.24 -14.47 -4.20
C GLN A 67 6.38 -14.62 -3.18
N THR A 68 7.37 -13.71 -3.21
CA THR A 68 8.50 -13.70 -2.26
C THR A 68 8.20 -12.92 -0.98
N CYS A 69 7.06 -12.23 -0.93
CA CYS A 69 6.53 -11.58 0.27
C CYS A 69 5.02 -11.67 0.33
N GLN A 70 4.49 -11.52 1.55
CA GLN A 70 3.07 -11.44 1.82
C GLN A 70 2.75 -10.08 2.44
N LEU A 71 2.17 -9.19 1.64
CA LEU A 71 1.92 -7.79 2.00
C LEU A 71 0.44 -7.59 2.32
N THR A 72 0.04 -8.07 3.49
CA THR A 72 -1.35 -7.98 3.98
C THR A 72 -1.68 -6.57 4.44
N GLY A 73 -2.64 -5.93 3.75
CA GLY A 73 -3.15 -4.61 4.08
C GLY A 73 -4.32 -4.66 5.08
N TYR A 74 -4.23 -3.86 6.14
CA TYR A 74 -5.27 -3.76 7.16
C TYR A 74 -6.10 -2.49 6.98
N PRO A 75 -7.44 -2.58 6.95
CA PRO A 75 -8.30 -1.43 6.75
C PRO A 75 -8.23 -0.52 7.97
N CYS A 76 -7.91 0.75 7.76
CA CYS A 76 -7.80 1.70 8.86
C CYS A 76 -8.12 3.12 8.41
N SER A 77 -8.56 3.98 9.33
CA SER A 77 -8.86 5.37 9.00
C SER A 77 -7.61 6.26 8.91
N SER A 78 -6.52 5.86 9.55
CA SER A 78 -5.23 6.56 9.49
C SER A 78 -4.06 5.64 9.81
N TYR A 79 -2.87 6.03 9.37
CA TYR A 79 -1.64 5.28 9.66
C TYR A 79 -1.30 5.28 11.17
N GLY A 80 -1.57 6.38 11.89
CA GLY A 80 -1.35 6.44 13.34
C GLY A 80 -2.15 5.38 14.10
N ARG A 81 -3.45 5.25 13.79
CA ARG A 81 -4.30 4.19 14.40
C ARG A 81 -3.86 2.78 14.02
N PHE A 82 -3.31 2.61 12.82
CA PHE A 82 -2.71 1.34 12.40
C PHE A 82 -1.49 1.01 13.27
N LEU A 83 -0.59 1.97 13.50
CA LEU A 83 0.57 1.81 14.38
C LEU A 83 0.17 1.56 15.84
N ASP A 84 -0.91 2.18 16.31
CA ASP A 84 -1.48 1.97 17.64
C ASP A 84 -2.19 0.61 17.79
N GLY A 85 -2.21 -0.24 16.76
CA GLY A 85 -2.82 -1.57 16.79
C GLY A 85 -4.35 -1.55 16.84
N GLN A 86 -4.99 -0.46 16.41
CA GLN A 86 -6.46 -0.29 16.53
C GLN A 86 -7.24 -0.88 15.34
N CYS A 87 -6.56 -1.42 14.34
CA CYS A 87 -7.11 -1.82 13.05
C CYS A 87 -6.70 -3.24 12.64
N LEU A 88 -6.67 -4.18 13.60
CA LEU A 88 -6.19 -5.56 13.37
C LEU A 88 -7.23 -6.49 12.72
N GLN A 89 -8.41 -5.97 12.39
CA GLN A 89 -9.55 -6.77 11.95
C GLN A 89 -9.90 -6.48 10.49
N CYS A 90 -10.32 -7.53 9.79
CA CYS A 90 -10.69 -7.51 8.38
C CYS A 90 -12.12 -7.99 8.14
N GLU A 91 -12.97 -7.75 9.14
CA GLU A 91 -14.39 -8.13 9.14
C GLU A 91 -15.15 -7.60 7.91
N ALA A 92 -14.80 -6.39 7.46
CA ALA A 92 -15.39 -5.78 6.26
C ALA A 92 -15.18 -6.61 4.97
N PHE A 93 -14.22 -7.55 4.96
CA PHE A 93 -13.88 -8.37 3.80
C PHE A 93 -14.39 -9.81 3.88
N LYS A 94 -15.06 -10.21 4.98
CA LYS A 94 -15.58 -11.57 5.10
C LYS A 94 -16.51 -11.94 3.92
N PRO A 95 -16.44 -13.18 3.40
CA PRO A 95 -15.70 -14.32 3.94
C PRO A 95 -14.19 -14.35 3.59
N ALA A 96 -13.69 -13.39 2.81
CA ALA A 96 -12.26 -13.30 2.49
C ALA A 96 -11.43 -12.79 3.69
N SER A 97 -10.11 -13.02 3.62
CA SER A 97 -9.15 -12.43 4.55
C SER A 97 -8.94 -10.94 4.25
N CYS A 98 -8.05 -10.29 4.99
CA CYS A 98 -7.55 -8.97 4.61
C CYS A 98 -7.00 -8.96 3.17
N PRO A 99 -7.19 -7.87 2.40
CA PRO A 99 -6.56 -7.70 1.11
C PRO A 99 -5.05 -7.88 1.18
N VAL A 100 -4.50 -8.70 0.30
CA VAL A 100 -3.05 -8.85 0.14
C VAL A 100 -2.67 -8.13 -1.15
N LEU A 101 -1.72 -7.20 -1.08
CA LEU A 101 -1.20 -6.55 -2.27
C LEU A 101 -0.64 -7.64 -3.21
N GLY A 102 -1.07 -7.61 -4.48
CA GLY A 102 -0.65 -8.59 -5.47
C GLY A 102 -1.40 -8.47 -6.78
N TYR A 103 -0.97 -9.25 -7.76
CA TYR A 103 -1.56 -9.25 -9.10
C TYR A 103 -3.02 -9.72 -9.12
N ASN A 104 -3.38 -10.68 -8.27
CA ASN A 104 -4.73 -11.24 -8.24
C ASN A 104 -5.57 -10.66 -7.10
N MET A 105 -6.43 -9.69 -7.44
CA MET A 105 -7.38 -9.06 -6.51
C MET A 105 -8.82 -9.58 -6.66
N SER A 106 -9.04 -10.67 -7.41
CA SER A 106 -10.39 -11.21 -7.69
C SER A 106 -11.16 -11.54 -6.41
N GLN A 107 -10.49 -12.06 -5.39
CA GLN A 107 -11.10 -12.44 -4.11
C GLN A 107 -11.76 -11.26 -3.37
N TRP A 108 -11.26 -10.03 -3.53
CA TRP A 108 -11.76 -8.85 -2.82
C TRP A 108 -12.54 -7.88 -3.71
N ARG A 109 -12.53 -8.08 -5.04
CA ARG A 109 -13.07 -7.14 -6.02
C ARG A 109 -14.48 -6.66 -5.69
N ASP A 110 -15.43 -7.59 -5.54
CA ASP A 110 -16.84 -7.23 -5.38
C ASP A 110 -17.11 -6.49 -4.05
N VAL A 111 -16.37 -6.83 -3.00
CA VAL A 111 -16.44 -6.12 -1.72
C VAL A 111 -15.87 -4.71 -1.87
N LEU A 112 -14.68 -4.59 -2.45
CA LEU A 112 -13.99 -3.29 -2.61
C LEU A 112 -14.73 -2.34 -3.55
N VAL A 113 -15.34 -2.84 -4.62
CA VAL A 113 -16.19 -2.03 -5.50
C VAL A 113 -17.40 -1.50 -4.74
N ARG A 114 -18.05 -2.33 -3.91
CA ARG A 114 -19.19 -1.89 -3.08
C ARG A 114 -18.80 -0.88 -1.99
N LEU A 115 -17.60 -1.01 -1.43
CA LEU A 115 -17.06 -0.06 -0.44
C LEU A 115 -16.64 1.27 -1.07
N GLY A 116 -16.48 1.33 -2.40
CA GLY A 116 -16.15 2.54 -3.15
C GLY A 116 -14.67 2.90 -3.08
N GLN A 117 -14.18 3.32 -1.92
CA GLN A 117 -12.76 3.62 -1.68
C GLN A 117 -12.31 3.13 -0.31
N THR A 118 -11.32 2.24 -0.28
CA THR A 118 -10.84 1.61 0.95
C THR A 118 -9.36 1.88 1.17
N LYS A 119 -8.99 2.43 2.33
CA LYS A 119 -7.59 2.62 2.72
C LYS A 119 -7.10 1.44 3.52
N VAL A 120 -5.98 0.85 3.12
CA VAL A 120 -5.34 -0.24 3.85
C VAL A 120 -3.86 0.05 4.07
N PHE A 121 -3.36 -0.33 5.25
CA PHE A 121 -1.99 -0.05 5.67
C PHE A 121 -1.24 -1.35 5.94
N PHE A 122 0.06 -1.36 5.63
CA PHE A 122 0.98 -2.41 6.02
C PHE A 122 2.38 -1.82 6.20
N SER A 123 3.26 -2.54 6.91
CA SER A 123 4.65 -2.13 7.13
C SER A 123 5.62 -3.10 6.46
N THR A 124 6.75 -2.58 6.02
CA THR A 124 7.87 -3.37 5.47
C THR A 124 9.16 -2.97 6.17
N THR A 125 10.21 -3.78 6.06
CA THR A 125 11.54 -3.42 6.59
C THR A 125 12.32 -2.58 5.59
N SER A 126 13.54 -2.17 5.97
CA SER A 126 14.46 -1.45 5.08
C SER A 126 15.06 -2.31 3.98
N SER A 127 15.05 -3.63 4.14
CA SER A 127 15.54 -4.56 3.13
C SER A 127 14.65 -4.50 1.90
N LEU A 128 15.25 -4.62 0.72
CA LEU A 128 14.49 -4.93 -0.48
C LEU A 128 13.93 -6.36 -0.34
N PRO A 129 12.68 -6.60 -0.76
CA PRO A 129 12.11 -7.93 -0.79
C PRO A 129 12.76 -8.85 -1.83
#